data_AF-A0A928MWL0-F1
#
_entry.id   AF-A0A928MWL0-F1
#
_cell.length_a   1.000
_cell.length_b   1.000
_cell.length_c   1.000
_cell.angle_alpha   90.00
_cell.angle_beta   90.00
_cell.angle_gamma   90.00
#
_symmetry.space_group_name_H-M   'P 1'
#
loop_
_entity.id
_entity.type
_entity.pdbx_description
1 polymer ?
#
loop_
_entity_poly.entity_id
_entity_poly.type
_entity_poly.pdbx_seq_one_letter_code
_entity_poly.pdbx_strand_id
1 'polypeptide(L)'
;MLMNTEGRQMPMAENQRTENKMQPEMSWFQKLRQMPSNAARKRQQKIINQDFEDIRDKILNNKTPFHVREAYKALRTNLIFSLPSDVCKKIIITSALASEGKSTNCLNLAVTFAEMDAKVLIVDCDLRRPNLARLLDVPNAPGLSNYLVGLNSCEEIVHKTQYNNLSYVAAGNIPPNPVELLSSDNMGKLVERLENEFDYIFFDTPPVNLVIDTVVVSKYVHGIVMIALQNSTDREAIRYALSQLKFAGAKVLGFVLNGVVFGNNGGYKNSNKRKYYRHYAADGKKKAPRTTSGYGSYRYGGYGSYRK
;
A
#
# COMPACT_ATOMS: atom_id res chain seq x y z
N MET A 1 2.44 53.59 15.41
CA MET A 1 3.24 54.48 14.55
C MET A 1 4.63 54.53 15.19
N LEU A 2 5.63 53.86 14.62
CA LEU A 2 6.98 53.79 15.18
C LEU A 2 7.85 54.84 14.50
N MET A 3 8.41 55.79 15.26
CA MET A 3 9.35 56.81 14.81
C MET A 3 10.77 56.40 15.19
N ASN A 4 11.76 56.74 14.36
CA ASN A 4 13.18 56.62 14.71
C ASN A 4 13.69 57.89 15.43
N THR A 5 14.89 57.81 16.02
CA THR A 5 15.49 58.83 16.91
C THR A 5 15.85 60.16 16.22
N GLU A 6 15.53 60.33 14.93
CA GLU A 6 15.78 61.56 14.17
C GLU A 6 14.52 62.17 13.54
N GLY A 7 13.32 61.67 13.89
CA GLY A 7 12.06 62.37 13.58
C GLY A 7 11.68 62.45 12.10
N ARG A 8 12.15 61.54 11.23
CA ARG A 8 11.70 61.47 9.81
C ARG A 8 10.74 60.31 9.56
N GLN A 9 9.66 60.58 8.81
CA GLN A 9 8.71 59.56 8.34
C GLN A 9 9.39 58.55 7.40
N MET A 10 9.20 57.26 7.66
CA MET A 10 9.64 56.19 6.76
C MET A 10 8.55 55.91 5.69
N PRO A 11 8.91 55.77 4.40
CA PRO A 11 7.94 55.40 3.37
C PRO A 11 7.50 53.94 3.56
N MET A 12 6.18 53.73 3.55
CA MET A 12 5.56 52.41 3.61
C MET A 12 5.78 51.71 2.26
N ALA A 13 6.58 50.64 2.25
CA ALA A 13 6.75 49.80 1.07
C ALA A 13 5.47 48.99 0.83
N GLU A 14 4.73 49.37 -0.19
CA GLU A 14 3.55 48.69 -0.71
C GLU A 14 3.98 47.36 -1.35
N ASN A 15 3.79 46.26 -0.62
CA ASN A 15 4.23 44.94 -1.05
C ASN A 15 3.11 44.28 -1.87
N GLN A 16 3.08 44.59 -3.16
CA GLN A 16 2.36 43.79 -4.16
C GLN A 16 3.00 42.39 -4.21
N ARG A 17 2.41 41.41 -3.49
CA ARG A 17 2.67 39.99 -3.75
C ARG A 17 1.47 39.40 -4.45
N THR A 18 1.68 39.21 -5.74
CA THR A 18 0.86 38.44 -6.67
C THR A 18 0.41 37.11 -6.06
N GLU A 19 -0.88 36.81 -6.26
CA GLU A 19 -1.47 35.50 -6.06
C GLU A 19 -0.69 34.44 -6.83
N ASN A 20 0.17 33.72 -6.13
CA ASN A 20 0.85 32.57 -6.69
C ASN A 20 -0.16 31.41 -6.65
N LYS A 21 -0.95 31.26 -7.72
CA LYS A 21 -1.72 30.04 -7.98
C LYS A 21 -0.76 28.87 -7.86
N MET A 22 -0.91 28.06 -6.81
CA MET A 22 -0.11 26.86 -6.57
C MET A 22 -0.23 25.93 -7.77
N GLN A 23 0.76 25.97 -8.65
CA GLN A 23 0.98 24.90 -9.61
C GLN A 23 1.28 23.62 -8.82
N PRO A 24 0.75 22.46 -9.22
CA PRO A 24 1.04 21.21 -8.53
C PRO A 24 2.57 21.00 -8.54
N GLU A 25 3.16 20.90 -7.35
CA GLU A 25 4.58 20.65 -7.18
C GLU A 25 4.96 19.40 -7.98
N MET A 26 5.90 19.55 -8.91
CA MET A 26 6.43 18.43 -9.67
C MET A 26 6.84 17.29 -8.74
N SER A 27 6.42 16.07 -9.09
CA SER A 27 6.90 14.85 -8.45
C SER A 27 8.42 14.90 -8.36
N TRP A 28 9.01 14.43 -7.25
CA TRP A 28 10.45 14.46 -7.06
C TRP A 28 11.20 13.74 -8.22
N PHE A 29 10.54 12.79 -8.91
CA PHE A 29 11.00 12.17 -10.16
C PHE A 29 11.18 13.16 -11.33
N GLN A 30 10.24 14.09 -11.49
CA GLN A 30 10.29 15.15 -12.51
C GLN A 30 11.33 16.21 -12.14
N LYS A 31 11.44 16.56 -10.84
CA LYS A 31 12.51 17.43 -10.31
C LYS A 31 13.89 16.83 -10.58
N LEU A 32 14.07 15.52 -10.42
CA LEU A 32 15.34 14.84 -10.71
C LEU A 32 15.70 14.82 -12.20
N ARG A 33 14.73 14.61 -13.09
CA ARG A 33 14.97 14.64 -14.55
C ARG A 33 15.47 16.01 -15.06
N GLN A 34 15.20 17.10 -14.33
CA GLN A 34 15.47 18.45 -14.80
C GLN A 34 16.71 19.14 -14.22
N MET A 35 17.34 18.63 -13.15
CA MET A 35 18.50 19.34 -12.58
C MET A 35 19.79 19.15 -13.44
N PRO A 36 20.77 20.08 -13.39
CA PRO A 36 22.03 20.02 -14.16
C PRO A 36 23.16 19.19 -13.48
N SER A 37 24.01 18.53 -14.27
CA SER A 37 24.85 17.40 -13.85
C SER A 37 26.18 17.77 -13.15
N ASN A 38 26.51 17.07 -12.04
CA ASN A 38 27.85 16.97 -11.43
C ASN A 38 28.12 15.52 -10.95
N ALA A 39 29.39 15.13 -10.73
CA ALA A 39 29.79 13.76 -10.38
C ALA A 39 29.19 13.23 -9.06
N ALA A 40 29.05 14.09 -8.04
CA ALA A 40 28.34 13.75 -6.79
C ALA A 40 26.86 13.40 -7.05
N ARG A 41 26.25 14.06 -8.04
CA ARG A 41 24.86 13.82 -8.43
C ARG A 41 24.68 12.51 -9.20
N LYS A 42 25.65 12.08 -10.01
CA LYS A 42 25.63 10.73 -10.63
C LYS A 42 25.65 9.61 -9.58
N ARG A 43 26.42 9.78 -8.49
CA ARG A 43 26.44 8.83 -7.36
C ARG A 43 25.10 8.83 -6.61
N GLN A 44 24.57 10.01 -6.29
CA GLN A 44 23.25 10.15 -5.65
C GLN A 44 22.14 9.53 -6.50
N GLN A 45 22.13 9.80 -7.81
CA GLN A 45 21.16 9.25 -8.76
C GLN A 45 21.25 7.72 -8.84
N LYS A 46 22.46 7.15 -8.77
CA LYS A 46 22.65 5.70 -8.77
C LYS A 46 22.09 5.04 -7.50
N ILE A 47 22.32 5.64 -6.33
CA ILE A 47 21.77 5.16 -5.05
C ILE A 47 20.25 5.20 -5.10
N ILE A 48 19.70 6.35 -5.50
CA ILE A 48 18.25 6.54 -5.67
C ILE A 48 17.70 5.48 -6.62
N ASN A 49 18.24 5.33 -7.83
CA ASN A 49 17.75 4.35 -8.79
C ASN A 49 17.80 2.92 -8.24
N GLN A 50 18.86 2.55 -7.51
CA GLN A 50 18.95 1.24 -6.87
C GLN A 50 17.86 1.05 -5.82
N ASP A 51 17.65 2.04 -4.94
CA ASP A 51 16.56 2.01 -3.96
C ASP A 51 15.19 1.85 -4.64
N PHE A 52 14.98 2.47 -5.81
CA PHE A 52 13.74 2.31 -6.58
C PHE A 52 13.57 0.94 -7.22
N GLU A 53 14.63 0.35 -7.74
CA GLU A 53 14.59 -1.03 -8.23
C GLU A 53 14.28 -1.99 -7.08
N ASP A 54 14.94 -1.82 -5.92
CA ASP A 54 14.71 -2.63 -4.72
C ASP A 54 13.28 -2.49 -4.17
N ILE A 55 12.66 -1.31 -4.32
CA ILE A 55 11.24 -1.08 -3.99
C ILE A 55 10.33 -1.77 -5.00
N ARG A 56 10.58 -1.62 -6.31
CA ARG A 56 9.77 -2.22 -7.36
C ARG A 56 9.81 -3.75 -7.32
N ASP A 57 10.93 -4.32 -6.92
CA ASP A 57 11.08 -5.77 -6.71
C ASP A 57 10.27 -6.30 -5.51
N LYS A 58 9.93 -5.42 -4.55
CA LYS A 58 9.03 -5.77 -3.44
C LYS A 58 7.56 -5.71 -3.82
N ILE A 59 7.21 -4.99 -4.89
CA ILE A 59 5.82 -4.91 -5.37
C ILE A 59 5.54 -6.05 -6.35
N LEU A 60 4.37 -6.68 -6.21
CA LEU A 60 3.97 -7.81 -7.04
C LEU A 60 4.04 -7.46 -8.52
N ASN A 61 4.77 -8.29 -9.27
CA ASN A 61 4.95 -8.17 -10.70
C ASN A 61 5.26 -9.54 -11.32
N ASN A 62 5.43 -9.57 -12.64
CA ASN A 62 5.67 -10.81 -13.40
C ASN A 62 6.98 -11.53 -13.00
N LYS A 63 7.98 -10.80 -12.51
CA LYS A 63 9.27 -11.33 -12.03
C LYS A 63 9.19 -11.83 -10.58
N THR A 64 8.18 -11.44 -9.81
CA THR A 64 8.03 -11.89 -8.41
C THR A 64 8.02 -13.43 -8.33
N PRO A 65 8.72 -14.04 -7.36
CA PRO A 65 8.72 -15.49 -7.22
C PRO A 65 7.30 -16.08 -7.05
N PHE A 66 7.03 -17.21 -7.70
CA PHE A 66 5.72 -17.88 -7.68
C PHE A 66 5.15 -18.07 -6.27
N HIS A 67 5.97 -18.54 -5.32
CA HIS A 67 5.53 -18.78 -3.94
C HIS A 67 5.07 -17.50 -3.21
N VAL A 68 5.63 -16.33 -3.55
CA VAL A 68 5.20 -15.05 -2.98
C VAL A 68 3.84 -14.66 -3.57
N ARG A 69 3.65 -14.79 -4.88
CA ARG A 69 2.36 -14.53 -5.51
C ARG A 69 1.25 -15.44 -4.97
N GLU A 70 1.52 -16.73 -4.82
CA GLU A 70 0.55 -17.66 -4.23
C GLU A 70 0.25 -17.36 -2.76
N ALA A 71 1.24 -16.87 -1.99
CA ALA A 71 1.00 -16.43 -0.62
C ALA A 71 0.03 -15.23 -0.56
N TYR A 72 0.18 -14.24 -1.46
CA TYR A 72 -0.77 -13.12 -1.54
C TYR A 72 -2.15 -13.55 -2.04
N LYS A 73 -2.23 -14.48 -3.01
CA LYS A 73 -3.53 -15.04 -3.43
C LYS A 73 -4.24 -15.76 -2.29
N ALA A 74 -3.51 -16.56 -1.51
CA ALA A 74 -4.07 -17.23 -0.32
C ALA A 74 -4.51 -16.21 0.74
N LEU A 75 -3.71 -15.17 0.98
CA LEU A 75 -4.07 -14.08 1.89
C LEU A 75 -5.36 -13.37 1.46
N ARG A 76 -5.45 -12.98 0.18
CA ARG A 76 -6.65 -12.38 -0.42
C ARG A 76 -7.88 -13.26 -0.23
N THR A 77 -7.79 -14.54 -0.55
CA THR A 77 -8.89 -15.51 -0.38
C THR A 77 -9.33 -15.63 1.09
N ASN A 78 -8.39 -15.73 2.03
CA ASN A 78 -8.71 -15.78 3.46
C ASN A 78 -9.42 -14.51 3.95
N LEU A 79 -9.03 -13.34 3.44
CA LEU A 79 -9.68 -12.08 3.77
C LEU A 79 -11.11 -12.02 3.24
N ILE A 80 -11.34 -12.43 1.99
CA ILE A 80 -12.69 -12.49 1.42
C ILE A 80 -13.62 -13.33 2.32
N PHE A 81 -13.16 -14.49 2.81
CA PHE A 81 -13.95 -15.32 3.72
C PHE A 81 -14.15 -14.74 5.12
N SER A 82 -13.32 -13.79 5.55
CA SER A 82 -13.36 -13.21 6.90
C SER A 82 -14.18 -11.91 6.98
N LEU A 83 -14.52 -11.34 5.82
CA LEU A 83 -15.18 -10.05 5.67
C LEU A 83 -16.68 -10.23 5.40
N PRO A 84 -17.51 -9.26 5.78
CA PRO A 84 -18.94 -9.31 5.48
C PRO A 84 -19.19 -9.29 3.96
N SER A 85 -20.22 -10.03 3.55
CA SER A 85 -20.76 -9.99 2.19
C SER A 85 -21.53 -8.68 1.93
N ASP A 86 -21.69 -8.31 0.65
CA ASP A 86 -22.65 -7.30 0.18
C ASP A 86 -22.49 -5.86 0.70
N VAL A 87 -21.36 -5.52 1.31
CA VAL A 87 -20.93 -4.15 1.65
C VAL A 87 -19.54 -3.85 1.11
N CYS A 88 -19.16 -2.58 0.95
CA CYS A 88 -17.76 -2.21 0.68
C CYS A 88 -16.86 -2.70 1.82
N LYS A 89 -15.78 -3.40 1.51
CA LYS A 89 -14.92 -4.00 2.53
C LYS A 89 -13.79 -3.05 2.90
N LYS A 90 -13.84 -2.51 4.11
CA LYS A 90 -12.84 -1.58 4.68
C LYS A 90 -11.90 -2.34 5.61
N ILE A 91 -10.60 -2.32 5.34
CA ILE A 91 -9.58 -3.08 6.09
C ILE A 91 -8.40 -2.19 6.44
N ILE A 92 -7.95 -2.23 7.69
CA ILE A 92 -6.66 -1.64 8.09
C ILE A 92 -5.54 -2.66 7.92
N ILE A 93 -4.42 -2.20 7.37
CA ILE A 93 -3.13 -2.88 7.43
C ILE A 93 -2.24 -2.11 8.39
N THR A 94 -1.75 -2.78 9.42
CA THR A 94 -0.90 -2.17 10.45
C THR A 94 0.09 -3.19 11.00
N SER A 95 0.91 -2.77 11.97
CA SER A 95 1.91 -3.61 12.60
C SER A 95 2.14 -3.16 14.04
N ALA A 96 2.86 -3.96 14.83
CA ALA A 96 3.13 -3.58 16.23
C ALA A 96 4.21 -2.50 16.30
N LEU A 97 5.23 -2.60 15.44
CA LEU A 97 6.43 -1.78 15.42
C LEU A 97 6.67 -1.16 14.03
N ALA A 98 7.54 -0.16 13.96
CA ALA A 98 7.94 0.44 12.69
C ALA A 98 8.73 -0.54 11.81
N SER A 99 8.70 -0.30 10.49
CA SER A 99 9.50 -1.02 9.50
C SER A 99 9.19 -2.52 9.35
N GLU A 100 8.00 -2.98 9.75
CA GLU A 100 7.59 -4.39 9.62
C GLU A 100 7.01 -4.76 8.24
N GLY A 101 6.91 -3.77 7.33
CA GLY A 101 6.45 -3.98 5.94
C GLY A 101 4.95 -3.76 5.71
N LYS A 102 4.27 -3.06 6.62
CA LYS A 102 2.87 -2.58 6.54
C LYS A 102 2.50 -2.03 5.15
N SER A 103 3.10 -0.92 4.72
CA SER A 103 2.77 -0.27 3.43
C SER A 103 3.00 -1.16 2.22
N THR A 104 4.08 -1.96 2.21
CA THR A 104 4.36 -2.90 1.11
C THR A 104 3.31 -4.01 1.03
N ASN A 105 2.92 -4.59 2.18
CA ASN A 105 1.88 -5.61 2.21
C ASN A 105 0.51 -5.02 1.90
N CYS A 106 0.22 -3.79 2.32
CA CYS A 106 -1.00 -3.06 1.96
C CYS A 106 -1.13 -2.91 0.44
N LEU A 107 -0.10 -2.37 -0.21
CA LEU A 107 -0.08 -2.19 -1.65
C LEU A 107 -0.17 -3.52 -2.41
N ASN A 108 0.64 -4.51 -2.05
CA ASN A 108 0.61 -5.82 -2.71
C ASN A 108 -0.74 -6.51 -2.58
N LEU A 109 -1.36 -6.44 -1.41
CA LEU A 109 -2.68 -7.00 -1.20
C LEU A 109 -3.72 -6.29 -2.08
N ALA A 110 -3.73 -4.95 -2.07
CA ALA A 110 -4.63 -4.16 -2.90
C ALA A 110 -4.45 -4.47 -4.40
N VAL A 111 -3.21 -4.60 -4.89
CA VAL A 111 -2.91 -5.05 -6.26
C VAL A 111 -3.57 -6.40 -6.55
N THR A 112 -3.47 -7.38 -5.63
CA THR A 112 -4.12 -8.69 -5.88
C THR A 112 -5.64 -8.61 -5.91
N PHE A 113 -6.28 -7.69 -5.18
CA PHE A 113 -7.73 -7.50 -5.29
C PHE A 113 -8.09 -6.82 -6.62
N ALA A 114 -7.33 -5.83 -7.05
CA ALA A 114 -7.53 -5.13 -8.32
C ALA A 114 -7.34 -6.07 -9.53
N GLU A 115 -6.42 -7.04 -9.45
CA GLU A 115 -6.24 -8.11 -10.45
C GLU A 115 -7.46 -9.03 -10.60
N MET A 116 -8.39 -9.04 -9.64
CA MET A 116 -9.69 -9.73 -9.73
C MET A 116 -10.81 -8.83 -10.25
N ASP A 117 -10.46 -7.71 -10.89
CA ASP A 117 -11.39 -6.73 -11.44
C ASP A 117 -12.25 -5.99 -10.38
N ALA A 118 -11.88 -6.09 -9.10
CA ALA A 118 -12.51 -5.33 -8.04
C ALA A 118 -12.04 -3.86 -8.08
N LYS A 119 -12.93 -2.91 -7.81
CA LYS A 119 -12.56 -1.50 -7.61
C LYS A 119 -11.94 -1.33 -6.23
N VAL A 120 -10.64 -1.08 -6.19
CA VAL A 120 -9.87 -0.99 -4.95
C VAL A 120 -9.37 0.42 -4.73
N LEU A 121 -9.45 0.88 -3.48
CA LEU A 121 -8.81 2.10 -3.00
C LEU A 121 -7.78 1.78 -1.92
N ILE A 122 -6.63 2.43 -1.96
CA ILE A 122 -5.72 2.52 -0.81
C ILE A 122 -5.73 3.96 -0.27
N VAL A 123 -5.81 4.11 1.04
CA VAL A 123 -5.69 5.39 1.73
C VAL A 123 -4.44 5.34 2.63
N ASP A 124 -3.50 6.26 2.44
CA ASP A 124 -2.35 6.43 3.34
C ASP A 124 -2.77 7.24 4.58
N CYS A 125 -3.07 6.55 5.68
CA CYS A 125 -3.40 7.15 6.97
C CYS A 125 -2.18 7.32 7.88
N ASP A 126 -0.96 6.98 7.43
CA ASP A 126 0.27 7.30 8.15
C ASP A 126 0.66 8.76 7.85
N LEU A 127 -0.11 9.69 8.41
CA LEU A 127 0.09 11.14 8.23
C LEU A 127 1.40 11.66 8.87
N ARG A 128 2.14 10.78 9.58
CA ARG A 128 3.39 11.10 10.26
C ARG A 128 4.59 10.77 9.40
N ARG A 129 4.60 9.58 8.80
CA ARG A 129 5.68 9.09 7.94
C ARG A 129 5.12 8.33 6.73
N PRO A 130 4.42 9.05 5.82
CA PRO A 130 3.77 8.42 4.68
C PRO A 130 4.81 7.80 3.75
N ASN A 131 4.44 6.66 3.16
CA ASN A 131 5.37 5.89 2.34
C ASN A 131 4.73 5.33 1.08
N LEU A 132 3.39 5.28 0.98
CA LEU A 132 2.72 4.69 -0.18
C LEU A 132 2.96 5.48 -1.46
N ALA A 133 2.97 6.81 -1.40
CA ALA A 133 3.25 7.66 -2.57
C ALA A 133 4.60 7.30 -3.22
N ARG A 134 5.62 7.02 -2.39
CA ARG A 134 6.94 6.59 -2.84
C ARG A 134 6.91 5.19 -3.46
N LEU A 135 6.15 4.26 -2.87
CA LEU A 135 5.99 2.90 -3.41
C LEU A 135 5.23 2.88 -4.75
N LEU A 136 4.29 3.81 -4.92
CA LEU A 136 3.43 3.94 -6.11
C LEU A 136 4.02 4.83 -7.21
N ASP A 137 5.13 5.54 -6.97
CA ASP A 137 5.71 6.49 -7.93
C ASP A 137 4.74 7.64 -8.27
N VAL A 138 4.07 8.19 -7.24
CA VAL A 138 3.08 9.28 -7.37
C VAL A 138 3.35 10.43 -6.38
N PRO A 139 2.82 11.64 -6.63
CA PRO A 139 2.86 12.74 -5.67
C PRO A 139 2.18 12.37 -4.34
N ASN A 140 2.67 12.94 -3.22
CA ASN A 140 2.06 12.74 -1.90
C ASN A 140 0.97 13.77 -1.56
N ALA A 141 0.73 14.76 -2.43
CA ALA A 141 -0.28 15.80 -2.23
C ALA A 141 -0.88 16.23 -3.58
N PRO A 142 -2.15 16.67 -3.61
CA PRO A 142 -3.09 16.72 -2.49
C PRO A 142 -3.53 15.33 -2.01
N GLY A 143 -3.87 15.19 -0.73
CA GLY A 143 -4.23 13.92 -0.11
C GLY A 143 -5.18 14.06 1.10
N LEU A 144 -5.23 13.01 1.92
CA LEU A 144 -6.12 12.85 3.06
C LEU A 144 -6.10 14.06 3.99
N SER A 145 -4.91 14.51 4.44
CA SER A 145 -4.82 15.66 5.33
C SER A 145 -5.40 16.93 4.71
N ASN A 146 -5.17 17.17 3.42
CA ASN A 146 -5.69 18.33 2.69
C ASN A 146 -7.22 18.32 2.65
N TYR A 147 -7.84 17.16 2.42
CA TYR A 147 -9.29 17.01 2.50
C TYR A 147 -9.80 17.24 3.92
N LEU A 148 -9.16 16.65 4.93
CA LEU A 148 -9.62 16.73 6.32
C LEU A 148 -9.64 18.17 6.85
N VAL A 149 -8.74 19.03 6.35
CA VAL A 149 -8.73 20.49 6.67
C VAL A 149 -9.55 21.35 5.70
N GLY A 150 -10.26 20.74 4.73
CA GLY A 150 -11.14 21.43 3.80
C GLY A 150 -10.43 22.18 2.66
N LEU A 151 -9.15 21.88 2.39
CA LEU A 151 -8.40 22.50 1.29
C LEU A 151 -8.68 21.86 -0.07
N ASN A 152 -9.17 20.61 -0.09
CA ASN A 152 -9.45 19.86 -1.31
C ASN A 152 -10.74 19.04 -1.18
N SER A 153 -11.40 18.83 -2.32
CA SER A 153 -12.55 17.94 -2.43
C SER A 153 -12.14 16.45 -2.43
N CYS A 154 -13.11 15.53 -2.33
CA CYS A 154 -12.83 14.10 -2.37
C CYS A 154 -12.26 13.68 -3.72
N GLU A 155 -12.78 14.25 -4.80
CA GLU A 155 -12.40 13.96 -6.19
C GLU A 155 -10.97 14.40 -6.48
N GLU A 156 -10.52 15.49 -5.88
CA GLU A 156 -9.17 16.03 -6.05
C GLU A 156 -8.09 15.20 -5.35
N ILE A 157 -8.47 14.43 -4.31
CA ILE A 157 -7.52 13.62 -3.52
C ILE A 157 -7.48 12.16 -3.94
N VAL A 158 -8.42 11.71 -4.78
CA VAL A 158 -8.47 10.34 -5.31
C VAL A 158 -7.71 10.27 -6.63
N HIS A 159 -6.53 9.67 -6.59
CA HIS A 159 -5.63 9.54 -7.73
C HIS A 159 -5.71 8.15 -8.35
N LYS A 160 -5.59 8.06 -9.67
CA LYS A 160 -5.38 6.79 -10.35
C LYS A 160 -3.95 6.31 -10.15
N THR A 161 -3.76 5.00 -10.02
CA THR A 161 -2.42 4.40 -10.01
C THR A 161 -2.06 3.80 -11.37
N GLN A 162 -0.83 3.30 -11.49
CA GLN A 162 -0.39 2.52 -12.66
C GLN A 162 -1.06 1.14 -12.78
N TYR A 163 -1.80 0.70 -11.75
CA TYR A 163 -2.51 -0.58 -11.75
C TYR A 163 -3.99 -0.34 -12.07
N ASN A 164 -4.53 -1.13 -13.01
CA ASN A 164 -5.95 -1.07 -13.35
C ASN A 164 -6.81 -1.38 -12.12
N ASN A 165 -7.95 -0.69 -11.99
CA ASN A 165 -8.90 -0.81 -10.88
C ASN A 165 -8.33 -0.50 -9.48
N LEU A 166 -7.15 0.11 -9.40
CA LEU A 166 -6.55 0.55 -8.15
C LEU A 166 -6.40 2.08 -8.13
N SER A 167 -7.12 2.70 -7.21
CA SER A 167 -7.02 4.12 -6.87
C SER A 167 -6.25 4.31 -5.56
N TYR A 168 -5.80 5.54 -5.33
CA TYR A 168 -4.98 5.91 -4.20
C TYR A 168 -5.32 7.29 -3.66
N VAL A 169 -5.47 7.41 -2.34
CA VAL A 169 -5.49 8.67 -1.61
C VAL A 169 -4.17 8.80 -0.85
N ALA A 170 -3.39 9.81 -1.18
CA ALA A 170 -2.15 10.10 -0.49
C ALA A 170 -2.38 10.61 0.93
N ALA A 171 -1.33 10.62 1.77
CA ALA A 171 -1.45 11.21 3.09
C ALA A 171 -1.68 12.73 3.03
N GLY A 172 -1.16 13.40 2.00
CA GLY A 172 -1.22 14.85 1.86
C GLY A 172 -0.06 15.55 2.57
N ASN A 173 -0.25 16.84 2.85
CA ASN A 173 0.70 17.63 3.62
C ASN A 173 0.78 17.11 5.06
N ILE A 174 1.98 16.94 5.62
CA ILE A 174 2.15 16.42 7.00
C ILE A 174 1.53 17.44 7.98
N PRO A 175 0.44 17.08 8.69
CA PRO A 175 -0.21 17.99 9.61
C PRO A 175 0.49 17.98 10.99
N PRO A 176 0.36 19.05 11.78
CA PRO A 176 0.86 19.06 13.16
C PRO A 176 0.03 18.18 14.10
N ASN A 177 -1.22 17.88 13.74
CA ASN A 177 -2.23 17.21 14.56
C ASN A 177 -2.91 16.01 13.84
N PRO A 178 -2.17 14.91 13.53
CA PRO A 178 -2.71 13.77 12.79
C PRO A 178 -3.95 13.10 13.40
N VAL A 179 -3.94 12.89 14.72
CA VAL A 179 -4.96 12.09 15.41
C VAL A 179 -6.30 12.83 15.40
N GLU A 180 -6.27 14.14 15.65
CA GLU A 180 -7.42 15.02 15.65
C GLU A 180 -8.09 15.01 14.28
N LEU A 181 -7.30 15.12 13.21
CA LEU A 181 -7.82 15.06 11.84
C LEU A 181 -8.44 13.70 11.53
N LEU A 182 -7.77 12.59 11.87
CA LEU A 182 -8.31 11.24 11.65
C LEU A 182 -9.56 10.95 12.49
N SER A 183 -9.74 11.64 13.62
CA SER A 183 -10.92 11.48 14.48
C SER A 183 -12.11 12.34 14.07
N SER A 184 -11.91 13.30 13.16
CA SER A 184 -12.88 14.33 12.78
C SER A 184 -14.11 13.79 12.04
N ASP A 185 -15.18 14.59 12.02
CA ASP A 185 -16.39 14.32 11.23
C ASP A 185 -16.10 14.25 9.73
N ASN A 186 -15.11 15.03 9.25
CA ASN A 186 -14.70 14.99 7.86
C ASN A 186 -14.14 13.62 7.48
N MET A 187 -13.42 12.93 8.37
CA MET A 187 -12.96 11.56 8.11
C MET A 187 -14.14 10.60 7.94
N GLY A 188 -15.19 10.74 8.77
CA GLY A 188 -16.41 9.93 8.65
C GLY A 188 -17.10 10.14 7.30
N LYS A 189 -17.35 11.41 6.93
CA LYS A 189 -17.95 11.79 5.64
C LYS A 189 -17.14 11.29 4.45
N LEU A 190 -15.81 11.33 4.53
CA LEU A 190 -14.94 10.79 3.49
C LEU A 190 -15.14 9.29 3.32
N VAL A 191 -15.13 8.53 4.42
CA VAL A 191 -15.28 7.07 4.37
C VAL A 191 -16.66 6.69 3.81
N GLU A 192 -17.73 7.34 4.27
CA GLU A 192 -19.10 7.14 3.75
C GLU A 192 -19.21 7.45 2.25
N ARG A 193 -18.50 8.46 1.79
CA ARG A 193 -18.47 8.77 0.36
C ARG A 193 -17.73 7.68 -0.43
N LEU A 194 -16.53 7.33 0.01
CA LEU A 194 -15.67 6.37 -0.70
C LEU A 194 -16.26 4.95 -0.72
N GLU A 195 -16.97 4.53 0.32
CA GLU A 195 -17.57 3.19 0.35
C GLU A 195 -18.66 2.96 -0.72
N ASN A 196 -19.22 4.03 -1.28
CA ASN A 196 -20.17 3.96 -2.39
C ASN A 196 -19.49 3.82 -3.77
N GLU A 197 -18.18 4.07 -3.85
CA GLU A 197 -17.43 4.11 -5.11
C GLU A 197 -16.51 2.89 -5.32
N PHE A 198 -16.16 2.19 -4.23
CA PHE A 198 -15.18 1.11 -4.22
C PHE A 198 -15.74 -0.18 -3.60
N ASP A 199 -15.26 -1.32 -4.09
CA ASP A 199 -15.57 -2.64 -3.53
C ASP A 199 -14.73 -2.93 -2.27
N TYR A 200 -13.48 -2.46 -2.27
CA TYR A 200 -12.51 -2.63 -1.19
C TYR A 200 -11.76 -1.32 -0.91
N ILE A 201 -11.58 -0.99 0.36
CA ILE A 201 -10.75 0.13 0.81
C ILE A 201 -9.72 -0.38 1.82
N PHE A 202 -8.45 -0.23 1.50
CA PHE A 202 -7.33 -0.55 2.39
C PHE A 202 -6.76 0.71 3.01
N PHE A 203 -6.64 0.73 4.34
CA PHE A 203 -6.05 1.83 5.10
C PHE A 203 -4.66 1.40 5.58
N ASP A 204 -3.60 2.03 5.06
CA ASP A 204 -2.25 1.88 5.63
C ASP A 204 -2.11 2.83 6.82
N THR A 205 -1.76 2.29 7.97
CA THR A 205 -1.76 3.05 9.24
C THR A 205 -0.43 2.87 9.96
N PRO A 206 -0.01 3.82 10.82
CA PRO A 206 1.23 3.71 11.57
C PRO A 206 1.20 2.54 12.57
N PRO A 207 2.36 2.14 13.13
CA PRO A 207 2.41 1.04 14.09
C PRO A 207 1.63 1.35 15.37
N VAL A 208 0.83 0.37 15.83
CA VAL A 208 -0.11 0.51 16.95
C VAL A 208 0.58 0.89 18.26
N ASN A 209 1.80 0.41 18.50
CA ASN A 209 2.49 0.69 19.77
C ASN A 209 3.21 2.04 19.79
N LEU A 210 3.33 2.71 18.64
CA LEU A 210 3.99 4.01 18.57
C LEU A 210 2.98 5.15 18.76
N VAL A 211 1.80 5.03 18.16
CA VAL A 211 0.79 6.09 18.12
C VAL A 211 -0.62 5.50 18.00
N ILE A 212 -1.62 6.27 18.42
CA ILE A 212 -3.02 5.82 18.49
C ILE A 212 -3.82 6.00 17.19
N ASP A 213 -3.21 6.55 16.14
CA ASP A 213 -3.84 6.85 14.85
C ASP A 213 -4.63 5.63 14.31
N THR A 214 -4.04 4.43 14.38
CA THR A 214 -4.67 3.16 13.98
C THR A 214 -5.91 2.83 14.79
N VAL A 215 -5.87 3.08 16.11
CA VAL A 215 -7.00 2.87 17.00
C VAL A 215 -8.16 3.78 16.61
N VAL A 216 -7.87 5.04 16.29
CA VAL A 216 -8.88 6.01 15.85
C VAL A 216 -9.49 5.61 14.51
N VAL A 217 -8.69 5.19 13.54
CA VAL A 217 -9.18 4.76 12.21
C VAL A 217 -9.98 3.45 12.31
N SER A 218 -9.73 2.62 13.34
CA SER A 218 -10.36 1.31 13.48
C SER A 218 -11.89 1.34 13.58
N LYS A 219 -12.47 2.46 14.01
CA LYS A 219 -13.94 2.63 14.10
C LYS A 219 -14.63 2.67 12.74
N TYR A 220 -13.89 2.90 11.65
CA TYR A 220 -14.43 3.03 10.30
C TYR A 220 -14.31 1.74 9.46
N VAL A 221 -13.70 0.67 10.00
CA VAL A 221 -13.33 -0.52 9.21
C VAL A 221 -13.97 -1.80 9.74
N HIS A 222 -14.04 -2.81 8.87
CA HIS A 222 -14.59 -4.13 9.21
C HIS A 222 -13.56 -5.06 9.86
N GLY A 223 -12.27 -4.75 9.73
CA GLY A 223 -11.24 -5.46 10.45
C GLY A 223 -9.82 -5.01 10.17
N ILE A 224 -8.89 -5.59 10.94
CA ILE A 224 -7.48 -5.24 10.95
C ILE A 224 -6.64 -6.47 10.61
N VAL A 225 -5.67 -6.30 9.72
CA VAL A 225 -4.62 -7.28 9.45
C VAL A 225 -3.32 -6.79 10.08
N MET A 226 -2.75 -7.59 10.97
CA MET A 226 -1.50 -7.30 11.65
C MET A 226 -0.31 -7.90 10.87
N ILE A 227 0.63 -7.07 10.46
CA ILE A 227 1.90 -7.53 9.90
C ILE A 227 2.88 -7.79 11.05
N ALA A 228 3.53 -8.97 11.02
CA ALA A 228 4.61 -9.32 11.91
C ALA A 228 5.83 -9.74 11.08
N LEU A 229 6.99 -9.17 11.36
CA LEU A 229 8.24 -9.47 10.67
C LEU A 229 8.95 -10.67 11.34
N GLN A 230 9.25 -11.70 10.55
CA GLN A 230 9.92 -12.89 11.04
C GLN A 230 11.26 -12.54 11.71
N ASN A 231 11.53 -13.15 12.87
CA ASN A 231 12.74 -12.96 13.67
C ASN A 231 13.00 -11.51 14.15
N SER A 232 12.00 -10.62 14.05
CA SER A 232 12.12 -9.24 14.50
C SER A 232 10.98 -8.81 15.41
N THR A 233 9.74 -9.18 15.09
CA THR A 233 8.59 -8.80 15.92
C THR A 233 8.50 -9.66 17.17
N ASP A 234 8.61 -9.02 18.34
CA ASP A 234 8.46 -9.69 19.62
C ASP A 234 6.99 -10.03 19.94
N ARG A 235 6.76 -11.16 20.63
CA ARG A 235 5.41 -11.58 21.04
C ARG A 235 4.77 -10.61 22.02
N GLU A 236 5.53 -9.99 22.91
CA GLU A 236 5.03 -8.97 23.84
C GLU A 236 4.60 -7.71 23.11
N ALA A 237 5.34 -7.29 22.07
CA ALA A 237 4.93 -6.17 21.23
C ALA A 237 3.59 -6.45 20.54
N ILE A 238 3.39 -7.68 20.04
CA ILE A 238 2.09 -8.09 19.49
C ILE A 238 1.00 -8.10 20.56
N ARG A 239 1.26 -8.67 21.74
CA ARG A 239 0.28 -8.74 22.85
C ARG A 239 -0.17 -7.34 23.27
N TYR A 240 0.75 -6.40 23.38
CA TYR A 240 0.44 -5.01 23.72
C TYR A 240 -0.35 -4.31 22.61
N ALA A 241 0.00 -4.52 21.33
CA ALA A 241 -0.80 -3.99 20.22
C ALA A 241 -2.23 -4.54 20.23
N LEU A 242 -2.38 -5.85 20.46
CA LEU A 242 -3.69 -6.50 20.55
C LEU A 242 -4.52 -6.00 21.74
N SER A 243 -3.92 -5.71 22.89
CA SER A 243 -4.66 -5.19 24.04
C SER A 243 -5.23 -3.81 23.76
N GLN A 244 -4.47 -2.93 23.10
CA GLN A 244 -4.94 -1.61 22.67
C GLN A 244 -6.09 -1.70 21.66
N LEU A 245 -5.95 -2.55 20.62
CA LEU A 245 -7.00 -2.77 19.63
C LEU A 245 -8.26 -3.38 20.25
N LYS A 246 -8.10 -4.35 21.16
CA LYS A 246 -9.20 -4.96 21.89
C LYS A 246 -9.94 -3.96 22.77
N PHE A 247 -9.21 -3.07 23.46
CA PHE A 247 -9.80 -2.03 24.29
C PHE A 247 -10.69 -1.08 23.47
N ALA A 248 -10.32 -0.81 22.22
CA ALA A 248 -11.11 0.01 21.29
C ALA A 248 -12.23 -0.77 20.57
N GLY A 249 -12.43 -2.06 20.86
CA GLY A 249 -13.43 -2.90 20.19
C GLY A 249 -13.08 -3.27 18.75
N ALA A 250 -11.83 -3.08 18.31
CA ALA A 250 -11.42 -3.36 16.95
C ALA A 250 -11.29 -4.86 16.67
N LYS A 251 -11.83 -5.32 15.53
CA LYS A 251 -11.75 -6.72 15.10
C LYS A 251 -10.43 -6.99 14.37
N VAL A 252 -9.54 -7.78 14.98
CA VAL A 252 -8.35 -8.30 14.30
C VAL A 252 -8.71 -9.55 13.51
N LEU A 253 -8.56 -9.51 12.19
CA LEU A 253 -8.88 -10.63 11.28
C LEU A 253 -7.80 -11.70 11.30
N GLY A 254 -6.55 -11.31 11.54
CA GLY A 254 -5.44 -12.24 11.61
C GLY A 254 -4.09 -11.56 11.41
N PHE A 255 -3.08 -12.39 11.11
CA PHE A 255 -1.68 -11.99 10.98
C PHE A 255 -1.09 -12.37 9.63
N VAL A 256 -0.20 -11.52 9.13
CA VAL A 256 0.70 -11.83 8.01
C VAL A 256 2.12 -11.89 8.55
N LEU A 257 2.75 -13.06 8.46
CA LEU A 257 4.17 -13.19 8.74
C LEU A 257 4.97 -12.75 7.52
N ASN A 258 5.63 -11.61 7.63
CA ASN A 258 6.43 -10.99 6.59
C ASN A 258 7.92 -11.39 6.69
N GLY A 259 8.65 -11.28 5.58
CA GLY A 259 10.10 -11.51 5.54
C GLY A 259 10.52 -12.97 5.74
N VAL A 260 9.65 -13.93 5.40
CA VAL A 260 9.88 -15.35 5.68
C VAL A 260 11.09 -15.89 4.92
N VAL A 261 12.12 -16.30 5.65
CA VAL A 261 13.28 -17.04 5.15
C VAL A 261 13.13 -18.52 5.50
N PHE A 262 13.02 -19.37 4.49
CA PHE A 262 12.93 -20.82 4.66
C PHE A 262 14.34 -21.44 4.90
N GLY A 263 14.88 -21.35 6.12
CA GLY A 263 16.17 -21.94 6.51
C GLY A 263 16.05 -23.27 7.26
N ASN A 264 17.14 -24.06 7.31
CA ASN A 264 17.22 -25.31 8.10
C ASN A 264 17.28 -25.10 9.62
N ASN A 265 17.59 -23.89 10.10
CA ASN A 265 17.89 -23.61 11.51
C ASN A 265 16.95 -22.59 12.21
N GLY A 266 15.73 -22.38 11.71
CA GLY A 266 14.79 -21.44 12.35
C GLY A 266 13.37 -21.94 12.31
N GLY A 267 12.99 -22.81 13.27
CA GLY A 267 11.62 -23.14 13.71
C GLY A 267 10.60 -23.72 12.71
N TYR A 268 10.64 -23.31 11.45
CA TYR A 268 9.78 -23.73 10.35
C TYR A 268 10.51 -24.80 9.51
N LYS A 269 10.63 -26.02 10.06
CA LYS A 269 11.09 -27.19 9.28
C LYS A 269 10.03 -27.53 8.24
N ASN A 270 10.13 -26.98 7.04
CA ASN A 270 9.35 -27.46 5.90
C ASN A 270 10.16 -27.38 4.60
N SER A 271 11.26 -28.15 4.56
CA SER A 271 12.06 -28.39 3.35
C SER A 271 11.20 -28.93 2.19
N ASN A 272 10.09 -29.61 2.50
CA ASN A 272 9.11 -30.09 1.53
C ASN A 272 8.31 -28.95 0.87
N LYS A 273 7.88 -27.91 1.60
CA LYS A 273 7.18 -26.76 0.98
C LYS A 273 8.05 -26.03 -0.04
N ARG A 274 9.34 -25.85 0.26
CA ARG A 274 10.27 -25.18 -0.67
C ARG A 274 10.50 -26.00 -1.95
N LYS A 275 10.60 -27.33 -1.84
CA LYS A 275 10.64 -28.25 -3.00
C LYS A 275 9.33 -28.24 -3.78
N TYR A 276 8.19 -28.26 -3.08
CA TYR A 276 6.85 -28.24 -3.67
C TYR A 276 6.61 -26.96 -4.48
N TYR A 277 6.86 -25.78 -3.91
CA TYR A 277 6.76 -24.52 -4.65
C TYR A 277 7.74 -24.42 -5.82
N ARG A 278 8.94 -25.03 -5.71
CA ARG A 278 9.90 -25.09 -6.81
C ARG A 278 9.39 -25.99 -7.96
N HIS A 279 8.70 -27.08 -7.65
CA HIS A 279 8.09 -27.98 -8.63
C HIS A 279 6.95 -27.28 -9.39
N TYR A 280 6.02 -26.64 -8.67
CA TYR A 280 4.93 -25.87 -9.29
C TYR A 280 5.43 -24.67 -10.11
N ALA A 281 6.48 -23.98 -9.64
CA ALA A 281 7.11 -22.90 -10.40
C ALA A 281 7.82 -23.37 -11.67
N ALA A 282 8.25 -24.65 -11.74
CA ALA A 282 8.87 -25.24 -12.91
C ALA A 282 7.82 -25.69 -13.95
N ASP A 283 6.70 -26.25 -13.51
CA ASP A 283 5.62 -26.67 -14.41
C ASP A 283 4.91 -25.47 -15.07
N GLY A 284 4.73 -24.35 -14.36
CA GLY A 284 4.19 -23.11 -14.93
C GLY A 284 5.10 -22.40 -15.95
N LYS A 285 6.35 -22.86 -16.13
CA LYS A 285 7.31 -22.32 -17.11
C LYS A 285 7.41 -23.16 -18.40
N LYS A 286 6.64 -24.25 -18.53
CA LYS A 286 6.57 -24.99 -19.80
C LYS A 286 5.92 -24.08 -20.85
N LYS A 287 6.75 -23.53 -21.74
CA LYS A 287 6.31 -22.75 -22.91
C LYS A 287 5.29 -23.60 -23.69
N ALA A 288 4.22 -22.94 -24.14
CA ALA A 288 3.28 -23.53 -25.08
C ALA A 288 4.07 -24.22 -26.22
N PRO A 289 3.71 -25.46 -26.60
CA PRO A 289 4.44 -26.16 -27.64
C PRO A 289 4.42 -25.32 -28.91
N ARG A 290 5.61 -25.03 -29.46
CA ARG A 290 5.75 -24.45 -30.79
C ARG A 290 4.97 -25.34 -31.76
N THR A 291 3.91 -24.81 -32.35
CA THR A 291 3.23 -25.44 -33.49
C THR A 291 4.22 -25.49 -34.65
N THR A 292 4.97 -26.57 -34.73
CA THR A 292 5.64 -26.97 -35.96
C THR A 292 4.61 -27.78 -36.74
N SER A 293 4.27 -27.28 -37.93
CA SER A 293 3.45 -28.00 -38.89
C SER A 293 4.15 -29.32 -39.22
N GLY A 294 3.60 -30.43 -38.75
CA GLY A 294 4.07 -31.76 -39.04
C GLY A 294 2.87 -32.70 -39.07
N TYR A 295 2.47 -33.10 -40.28
CA TYR A 295 1.49 -34.14 -40.52
C TYR A 295 1.87 -35.41 -39.74
N GLY A 296 0.93 -35.95 -38.96
CA GLY A 296 1.13 -37.17 -38.17
C GLY A 296 -0.20 -37.77 -37.73
N SER A 297 -0.64 -38.76 -38.50
CA SER A 297 -1.86 -39.58 -38.40
C SER A 297 -2.42 -39.87 -37.00
N TYR A 298 -3.69 -39.54 -36.78
CA TYR A 298 -4.50 -40.10 -35.68
C TYR A 298 -5.16 -41.41 -36.15
N ARG A 299 -4.82 -42.51 -35.48
CA ARG A 299 -5.54 -43.79 -35.57
C ARG A 299 -6.77 -43.71 -34.65
N TYR A 300 -7.97 -43.80 -35.24
CA TYR A 300 -9.22 -43.99 -34.50
C TYR A 300 -9.27 -45.42 -33.94
N GLY A 301 -9.27 -45.56 -32.61
CA GLY A 301 -9.64 -46.78 -31.90
C GLY A 301 -11.15 -46.78 -31.64
N GLY A 302 -11.86 -47.74 -32.21
CA GLY A 302 -13.31 -47.79 -32.29
C GLY A 302 -14.04 -48.09 -30.99
N TYR A 303 -15.29 -47.64 -30.96
CA TYR A 303 -16.31 -47.99 -29.97
C TYR A 303 -16.84 -49.41 -30.20
N GLY A 304 -17.03 -50.13 -29.10
CA GLY A 304 -18.23 -50.95 -28.88
C GLY A 304 -18.06 -52.47 -28.96
N SER A 305 -18.32 -53.14 -27.84
CA SER A 305 -19.40 -54.14 -27.78
C SER A 305 -19.69 -54.54 -26.33
N TYR A 306 -20.94 -54.33 -25.94
CA TYR A 306 -21.61 -54.95 -24.80
C TYR A 306 -22.15 -56.34 -25.21
N ARG A 307 -22.45 -57.14 -24.16
CA ARG A 307 -23.21 -58.42 -24.07
C ARG A 307 -22.34 -59.68 -23.94
N LYS A 308 -22.65 -60.64 -23.05
CA LYS A 308 -23.85 -60.91 -22.23
C LYS A 308 -23.45 -61.17 -20.78
#